data_AF-B9GLS6-F1
#
_entry.id   AF-B9GLS6-F1
#
_cell.length_a   1.000
_cell.length_b   1.000
_cell.length_c   1.000
_cell.angle_alpha   90.00
_cell.angle_beta   90.00
_cell.angle_gamma   90.00
#
_symmetry.space_group_name_H-M   'P 1'
#
loop_
_entity.id
_entity.type
_entity.pdbx_description
1 polymer ?
#
loop_
_entity_poly.entity_id
_entity_poly.type
_entity_poly.pdbx_seq_one_letter_code
_entity_poly.pdbx_strand_id
1 'polypeptide(L)'
;METSKMPPITEENLQELLLTLPSEKNIDGTNSLYLYQGAWIPGFNLRGVDSFQRRFIAQDTDIIVASMPKSGTTWLKALAFSVAERHIYGPRESPLLSTSPHELVRFFETDLYSKDQPPDLEQLPPPRIFGCHSHYANLPESIRDSKCKVVYICRNPLDQIVSFFQFAHKFKLDDGTSLLSLDECYENICRGVQSQGPFWDNVLGYWKASLERPDKVLFLKYEELKEDIVLNLKKLAEFLGLPFTDKEEEEGVIEEISRLCSFDNLRNLEVNKNGVRPLSGAPNSAFFRKGEVGDWANYLSPSMAEKFFNIVEEKLAGSGLSFKTSQESA
;
A
#
# COMPACT_ATOMS: atom_id res chain seq x y z
N MET A 1 15.18 -6.90 -30.79
CA MET A 1 13.98 -6.19 -31.25
C MET A 1 13.70 -5.16 -30.18
N GLU A 2 14.13 -3.92 -30.39
CA GLU A 2 13.92 -2.84 -29.43
C GLU A 2 12.41 -2.68 -29.24
N THR A 3 11.91 -2.98 -28.05
CA THR A 3 10.58 -2.53 -27.65
C THR A 3 10.64 -1.01 -27.66
N SER A 4 10.13 -0.40 -28.72
CA SER A 4 9.84 1.03 -28.77
C SER A 4 8.97 1.36 -27.56
N LYS A 5 9.59 1.74 -26.43
CA LYS A 5 8.89 2.20 -25.24
C LYS A 5 8.19 3.48 -25.66
N MET A 6 6.89 3.37 -25.96
CA MET A 6 6.07 4.54 -26.26
C MET A 6 6.33 5.62 -25.20
N PRO A 7 6.34 6.89 -25.58
CA PRO A 7 6.56 7.96 -24.63
C PRO A 7 5.50 7.89 -23.51
N PRO A 8 5.86 8.28 -22.28
CA PRO A 8 4.91 8.30 -21.17
C PRO A 8 3.75 9.23 -21.44
N ILE A 9 2.60 8.94 -20.83
CA ILE A 9 1.39 9.77 -20.92
C ILE A 9 1.73 11.20 -20.49
N THR A 10 1.38 12.16 -21.32
CA THR A 10 1.46 13.61 -21.04
C THR A 10 0.09 14.10 -20.60
N GLU A 11 0.03 15.31 -20.06
CA GLU A 11 -1.27 15.94 -19.75
C GLU A 11 -2.17 16.06 -20.99
N GLU A 12 -1.55 16.34 -22.14
CA GLU A 12 -2.25 16.56 -23.42
C GLU A 12 -2.94 15.30 -23.94
N ASN A 13 -2.33 14.13 -23.77
CA ASN A 13 -2.88 12.86 -24.29
C ASN A 13 -3.61 12.03 -23.23
N LEU A 14 -3.56 12.41 -21.95
CA LEU A 14 -4.27 11.71 -20.88
C LEU A 14 -5.77 11.68 -21.14
N GLN A 15 -6.38 12.82 -21.51
CA GLN A 15 -7.82 12.89 -21.75
C GLN A 15 -8.26 11.99 -22.91
N GLU A 16 -7.49 11.94 -23.99
CA GLU A 16 -7.77 11.05 -25.12
C GLU A 16 -7.70 9.59 -24.71
N LEU A 17 -6.71 9.20 -23.89
CA LEU A 17 -6.60 7.85 -23.38
C LEU A 17 -7.79 7.51 -22.47
N LEU A 18 -8.17 8.40 -21.55
CA LEU A 18 -9.29 8.17 -20.62
C LEU A 18 -10.60 7.88 -21.37
N LEU A 19 -10.84 8.53 -22.51
CA LEU A 19 -12.02 8.29 -23.36
C LEU A 19 -12.04 6.89 -23.99
N THR A 20 -10.90 6.21 -24.07
CA THR A 20 -10.79 4.86 -24.67
C THR A 20 -10.87 3.72 -23.66
N LEU A 21 -10.66 4.01 -22.38
CA LEU A 21 -10.62 3.00 -21.32
C LEU A 21 -12.02 2.71 -20.76
N PRO A 22 -12.34 1.45 -20.43
CA PRO A 22 -13.55 1.15 -19.66
C PRO A 22 -13.52 1.92 -18.33
N SER A 23 -14.65 2.56 -17.99
CA SER A 23 -14.78 3.37 -16.79
C SER A 23 -15.95 2.93 -15.92
N GLU A 24 -15.81 3.05 -14.61
CA GLU A 24 -16.83 2.78 -13.60
C GLU A 24 -16.89 3.92 -12.57
N LYS A 25 -17.94 3.91 -11.72
CA LYS A 25 -18.04 4.84 -10.60
C LYS A 25 -16.95 4.56 -9.57
N ASN A 26 -16.18 5.59 -9.24
CA ASN A 26 -15.29 5.61 -8.09
C ASN A 26 -16.10 5.81 -6.79
N ILE A 27 -15.45 5.63 -5.64
CA ILE A 27 -16.09 5.78 -4.32
C ILE A 27 -16.63 7.19 -4.07
N ASP A 28 -16.04 8.21 -4.71
CA ASP A 28 -16.51 9.60 -4.73
C ASP A 28 -17.78 9.83 -5.55
N GLY A 29 -18.35 8.77 -6.15
CA GLY A 29 -19.56 8.82 -6.95
C GLY A 29 -19.34 9.29 -8.40
N THR A 30 -18.14 9.74 -8.75
CA THR A 30 -17.78 10.17 -10.11
C THR A 30 -17.37 8.98 -10.99
N ASN A 31 -17.59 9.06 -12.31
CA ASN A 31 -17.09 8.07 -13.27
C ASN A 31 -15.59 8.28 -13.54
N SER A 32 -14.77 8.16 -12.50
CA SER A 32 -13.35 8.49 -12.54
C SER A 32 -12.43 7.29 -12.30
N LEU A 33 -12.96 6.07 -12.29
CA LEU A 33 -12.18 4.85 -12.14
C LEU A 33 -12.06 4.13 -13.48
N TYR A 34 -10.84 3.93 -13.97
CA TYR A 34 -10.57 3.41 -15.32
C TYR A 34 -9.83 2.08 -15.26
N LEU A 35 -10.23 1.11 -16.07
CA LEU A 35 -9.55 -0.18 -16.17
C LEU A 35 -8.31 -0.04 -17.06
N TYR A 36 -7.13 -0.07 -16.45
CA TYR A 36 -5.83 0.06 -17.13
C TYR A 36 -4.93 -1.12 -16.75
N GLN A 37 -4.49 -1.89 -17.75
CA GLN A 37 -3.63 -3.07 -17.56
C GLN A 37 -4.14 -4.04 -16.48
N GLY A 38 -5.44 -4.31 -16.48
CA GLY A 38 -6.09 -5.23 -15.52
C GLY A 38 -6.33 -4.65 -14.12
N ALA A 39 -5.96 -3.40 -13.87
CA ALA A 39 -6.18 -2.71 -12.60
C ALA A 39 -7.13 -1.51 -12.75
N TRP A 40 -7.99 -1.28 -11.76
CA TRP A 40 -8.85 -0.11 -11.71
C TRP A 40 -8.11 1.08 -11.10
N ILE A 41 -7.84 2.11 -11.89
CA ILE A 41 -7.00 3.25 -11.51
C ILE A 41 -7.85 4.53 -11.50
N PRO A 42 -7.83 5.34 -10.44
CA PRO A 42 -8.43 6.66 -10.48
C PRO A 42 -7.78 7.50 -11.59
N GLY A 43 -8.56 8.21 -12.39
CA GLY A 43 -8.06 8.93 -13.57
C GLY A 43 -6.91 9.89 -13.25
N PHE A 44 -6.99 10.56 -12.10
CA PHE A 44 -5.94 11.47 -11.61
C PHE A 44 -4.61 10.76 -11.26
N ASN A 45 -4.63 9.44 -11.06
CA ASN A 45 -3.43 8.63 -10.80
C ASN A 45 -2.87 7.96 -12.06
N LEU A 46 -3.64 7.89 -13.16
CA LEU A 46 -3.27 7.09 -14.34
C LEU A 46 -1.92 7.53 -14.92
N ARG A 47 -1.70 8.83 -15.04
CA ARG A 47 -0.42 9.38 -15.51
C ARG A 47 0.74 8.98 -14.62
N GLY A 48 0.55 9.05 -13.30
CA GLY A 48 1.58 8.69 -12.34
C GLY A 48 1.93 7.20 -12.39
N VAL A 49 0.93 6.33 -12.57
CA VAL A 49 1.14 4.90 -12.78
C VAL A 49 1.94 4.64 -14.06
N ASP A 50 1.55 5.22 -15.18
CA ASP A 50 2.24 5.02 -16.47
C ASP A 50 3.67 5.60 -16.46
N SER A 51 3.85 6.80 -15.90
CA SER A 51 5.14 7.46 -15.77
C SER A 51 6.09 6.66 -14.87
N PHE A 52 5.59 6.14 -13.73
CA PHE A 52 6.34 5.20 -12.89
C PHE A 52 6.79 3.96 -13.67
N GLN A 53 5.87 3.28 -14.37
CA GLN A 53 6.15 2.07 -15.14
C GLN A 53 7.26 2.25 -16.17
N ARG A 54 7.26 3.39 -16.86
CA ARG A 54 8.16 3.64 -17.99
C ARG A 54 9.48 4.26 -17.59
N ARG A 55 9.51 5.07 -16.53
CA ARG A 55 10.66 5.93 -16.19
C ARG A 55 11.42 5.52 -14.94
N PHE A 56 10.83 4.76 -14.02
CA PHE A 56 11.54 4.37 -12.81
C PHE A 56 12.65 3.36 -13.13
N ILE A 57 13.86 3.66 -12.64
CA ILE A 57 15.02 2.76 -12.73
C ILE A 57 15.40 2.37 -11.30
N ALA A 58 15.17 1.10 -10.99
CA ALA A 58 15.49 0.53 -9.70
C ALA A 58 17.01 0.40 -9.51
N GLN A 59 17.47 0.61 -8.28
CA GLN A 59 18.80 0.25 -7.81
C GLN A 59 18.72 -1.03 -6.98
N ASP A 60 19.81 -1.80 -6.93
CA ASP A 60 19.90 -3.06 -6.18
C ASP A 60 19.59 -2.89 -4.67
N THR A 61 19.83 -1.71 -4.12
CA THR A 61 19.60 -1.36 -2.71
C THR A 61 18.21 -0.79 -2.43
N ASP A 62 17.36 -0.61 -3.43
CA ASP A 62 16.02 -0.04 -3.21
C ASP A 62 15.14 -0.98 -2.38
N ILE A 63 14.23 -0.40 -1.60
CA ILE A 63 13.20 -1.09 -0.84
C ILE A 63 11.83 -0.59 -1.30
N ILE A 64 11.00 -1.49 -1.84
CA ILE A 64 9.67 -1.18 -2.35
C ILE A 64 8.61 -1.71 -1.39
N VAL A 65 7.90 -0.82 -0.71
CA VAL A 65 6.77 -1.13 0.16
C VAL A 65 5.48 -1.13 -0.66
N ALA A 66 4.95 -2.32 -0.91
CA ALA A 66 3.76 -2.53 -1.72
C ALA A 66 2.57 -2.98 -0.86
N SER A 67 1.36 -2.64 -1.29
CA SER A 67 0.12 -3.16 -0.70
C SER A 67 -1.07 -2.80 -1.56
N MET A 68 -2.15 -3.57 -1.50
CA MET A 68 -3.45 -3.01 -1.84
C MET A 68 -3.80 -1.85 -0.87
N PRO A 69 -4.42 -0.74 -1.32
CA PRO A 69 -4.80 0.35 -0.42
C PRO A 69 -5.55 -0.16 0.81
N LYS A 70 -5.18 0.39 1.97
CA LYS A 70 -5.78 0.11 3.29
C LYS A 70 -5.47 -1.27 3.90
N SER A 71 -4.43 -1.92 3.40
CA SER A 71 -3.93 -3.20 3.94
C SER A 71 -2.80 -3.06 4.98
N GLY A 72 -2.55 -1.85 5.50
CA GLY A 72 -1.49 -1.61 6.49
C GLY A 72 -0.26 -0.84 5.99
N THR A 73 -0.37 -0.20 4.81
CA THR A 73 0.75 0.52 4.15
C THR A 73 1.43 1.54 5.06
N THR A 74 0.68 2.37 5.79
CA THR A 74 1.25 3.41 6.68
C THR A 74 2.12 2.78 7.76
N TRP A 75 1.68 1.65 8.32
CA TRP A 75 2.41 0.95 9.36
C TRP A 75 3.67 0.28 8.80
N LEU A 76 3.55 -0.42 7.67
CA LEU A 76 4.70 -1.03 7.01
C LEU A 76 5.73 0.01 6.55
N LYS A 77 5.30 1.18 6.06
CA LYS A 77 6.21 2.30 5.73
C LYS A 77 7.02 2.74 6.95
N ALA A 78 6.36 2.92 8.10
CA ALA A 78 7.04 3.30 9.33
C ALA A 78 8.04 2.23 9.79
N LEU A 79 7.62 0.94 9.79
CA LEU A 79 8.48 -0.17 10.20
C LEU A 79 9.68 -0.34 9.26
N ALA A 80 9.46 -0.33 7.94
CA ALA A 80 10.53 -0.46 6.95
C ALA A 80 11.52 0.70 7.04
N PHE A 81 11.04 1.93 7.21
CA PHE A 81 11.89 3.11 7.43
C PHE A 81 12.70 2.97 8.72
N SER A 82 12.05 2.65 9.85
CA SER A 82 12.74 2.47 11.13
C SER A 82 13.79 1.36 11.06
N VAL A 83 13.53 0.24 10.38
CA VAL A 83 14.51 -0.84 10.23
C VAL A 83 15.69 -0.42 9.35
N ALA A 84 15.42 0.23 8.22
CA ALA A 84 16.46 0.63 7.27
C ALA A 84 17.39 1.73 7.82
N GLU A 85 16.83 2.66 8.60
CA GLU A 85 17.53 3.87 9.05
C GLU A 85 17.98 3.81 10.52
N ARG A 86 17.76 2.69 11.24
CA ARG A 86 18.04 2.60 12.70
C ARG A 86 19.49 2.87 13.10
N HIS A 87 20.45 2.69 12.19
CA HIS A 87 21.86 3.00 12.44
C HIS A 87 22.18 4.49 12.31
N ILE A 88 21.28 5.26 11.69
CA ILE A 88 21.40 6.71 11.53
C ILE A 88 20.54 7.41 12.59
N TYR A 89 19.30 6.94 12.80
CA TYR A 89 18.37 7.51 13.75
C TYR A 89 17.93 6.48 14.78
N GLY A 90 18.23 6.74 16.05
CA GLY A 90 17.63 6.00 17.15
C GLY A 90 16.12 6.27 17.24
N PRO A 91 15.32 5.39 17.89
CA PRO A 91 13.86 5.53 17.95
C PRO A 91 13.35 6.87 18.50
N ARG A 92 14.11 7.51 19.39
CA ARG A 92 13.76 8.80 20.02
C ARG A 92 14.11 10.03 19.18
N GLU A 93 14.91 9.85 18.15
CA GLU A 93 15.35 10.91 17.22
C GLU A 93 14.87 10.62 15.80
N SER A 94 13.99 9.63 15.65
CA SER A 94 13.47 9.21 14.36
C SER A 94 12.72 10.35 13.67
N PRO A 95 12.96 10.56 12.36
CA PRO A 95 12.17 11.48 11.54
C PRO A 95 10.65 11.21 11.59
N LEU A 96 10.21 10.00 11.94
CA LEU A 96 8.79 9.66 12.13
C LEU A 96 8.09 10.53 13.19
N LEU A 97 8.84 11.11 14.14
CA LEU A 97 8.29 11.97 15.19
C LEU A 97 7.78 13.32 14.65
N SER A 98 8.32 13.79 13.53
CA SER A 98 8.02 15.10 12.95
C SER A 98 7.55 15.05 11.49
N THR A 99 7.69 13.90 10.83
CA THR A 99 7.35 13.69 9.41
C THR A 99 6.47 12.44 9.26
N SER A 100 5.39 12.52 8.47
CA SER A 100 4.49 11.38 8.28
C SER A 100 5.21 10.20 7.58
N PRO A 101 4.86 8.93 7.89
CA PRO A 101 5.38 7.78 7.15
C PRO A 101 5.19 7.87 5.62
N HIS A 102 4.13 8.55 5.17
CA HIS A 102 3.85 8.74 3.74
C HIS A 102 4.77 9.77 3.06
N GLU A 103 5.37 10.67 3.83
CA GLU A 103 6.32 11.67 3.33
C GLU A 103 7.76 11.13 3.37
N LEU A 104 8.10 10.31 4.36
CA LEU A 104 9.39 9.60 4.43
C LEU A 104 9.50 8.51 3.36
N VAL A 105 8.42 7.76 3.14
CA VAL A 105 8.35 6.71 2.12
C VAL A 105 7.30 7.12 1.09
N ARG A 106 7.73 7.87 0.06
CA ARG A 106 6.84 8.46 -0.96
C ARG A 106 6.30 7.42 -1.94
N PHE A 107 5.05 7.58 -2.36
CA PHE A 107 4.46 6.73 -3.39
C PHE A 107 4.95 7.10 -4.79
N PHE A 108 5.22 6.09 -5.62
CA PHE A 108 5.57 6.33 -7.01
C PHE A 108 4.45 7.03 -7.77
N GLU A 109 3.26 6.44 -7.76
CA GLU A 109 2.15 6.86 -8.61
C GLU A 109 1.51 8.19 -8.18
N THR A 110 1.52 8.54 -6.89
CA THR A 110 0.88 9.78 -6.42
C THR A 110 1.86 10.89 -6.08
N ASP A 111 3.03 10.54 -5.51
CA ASP A 111 3.90 11.54 -4.91
C ASP A 111 5.10 11.88 -5.79
N LEU A 112 5.60 10.93 -6.58
CA LEU A 112 6.85 11.07 -7.32
C LEU A 112 6.64 11.27 -8.83
N TYR A 113 5.79 10.47 -9.44
CA TYR A 113 5.60 10.43 -10.90
C TYR A 113 4.29 11.07 -11.38
N SER A 114 3.51 11.67 -10.47
CA SER A 114 2.26 12.36 -10.81
C SER A 114 2.48 13.64 -11.63
N LYS A 115 3.71 14.19 -11.66
CA LYS A 115 4.11 15.39 -12.44
C LYS A 115 4.79 15.00 -13.78
N ASP A 116 4.77 15.89 -14.78
CA ASP A 116 5.34 15.63 -16.11
C ASP A 116 6.86 15.45 -16.06
N GLN A 117 7.51 16.22 -15.19
CA GLN A 117 8.93 16.09 -14.93
C GLN A 117 9.16 14.95 -13.94
N PRO A 118 10.00 13.95 -14.30
CA PRO A 118 10.33 12.89 -13.37
C PRO A 118 11.14 13.46 -12.19
N PRO A 119 11.04 12.85 -11.00
CA PRO A 119 11.83 13.27 -9.87
C PRO A 119 13.31 12.94 -10.10
N ASP A 120 14.19 13.79 -9.60
CA ASP A 120 15.60 13.44 -9.47
C ASP A 120 15.76 12.55 -8.22
N LEU A 121 15.92 11.24 -8.45
CA LEU A 121 16.10 10.23 -7.40
C LEU A 121 17.57 9.88 -7.17
N GLU A 122 18.51 10.47 -7.92
CA GLU A 122 19.95 10.20 -7.78
C GLU A 122 20.54 10.85 -6.53
N GLN A 123 19.91 11.94 -6.06
CA GLN A 123 20.33 12.66 -4.87
C GLN A 123 19.91 11.98 -3.55
N LEU A 124 19.05 10.94 -3.61
CA LEU A 124 18.61 10.23 -2.42
C LEU A 124 19.67 9.20 -2.00
N PRO A 125 20.08 9.17 -0.72
CA PRO A 125 21.05 8.19 -0.24
C PRO A 125 20.46 6.76 -0.30
N PRO A 126 21.26 5.73 -0.59
CA PRO A 126 20.84 4.34 -0.47
C PRO A 126 20.83 3.87 1.01
N PRO A 127 19.92 2.94 1.39
CA PRO A 127 18.84 2.39 0.57
C PRO A 127 17.69 3.39 0.39
N ARG A 128 17.17 3.51 -0.83
CA ARG A 128 15.99 4.35 -1.08
C ARG A 128 14.72 3.55 -0.82
N ILE A 129 13.77 4.13 -0.09
CA ILE A 129 12.53 3.45 0.30
C ILE A 129 11.35 4.12 -0.38
N PHE A 130 10.56 3.34 -1.12
CA PHE A 130 9.43 3.85 -1.89
C PHE A 130 8.15 3.04 -1.62
N GLY A 131 7.00 3.67 -1.81
CA GLY A 131 5.70 3.01 -1.72
C GLY A 131 5.06 2.78 -3.09
N CYS A 132 4.24 1.75 -3.23
CA CYS A 132 3.31 1.63 -4.35
C CYS A 132 2.06 0.81 -4.01
N HIS A 133 1.02 1.00 -4.80
CA HIS A 133 -0.16 0.15 -4.80
C HIS A 133 -0.35 -0.66 -6.10
N SER A 134 0.56 -0.48 -7.06
CA SER A 134 0.54 -1.17 -8.35
C SER A 134 0.54 -2.68 -8.18
N HIS A 135 -0.17 -3.38 -9.08
CA HIS A 135 -0.12 -4.83 -9.18
C HIS A 135 1.30 -5.29 -9.49
N TYR A 136 1.72 -6.45 -8.97
CA TYR A 136 3.07 -6.97 -9.23
C TYR A 136 3.36 -7.12 -10.73
N ALA A 137 2.34 -7.55 -11.49
CA ALA A 137 2.38 -7.65 -12.95
C ALA A 137 2.82 -6.35 -13.65
N ASN A 138 2.44 -5.22 -13.05
CA ASN A 138 2.54 -3.89 -13.62
C ASN A 138 3.73 -3.09 -13.03
N LEU A 139 4.63 -3.74 -12.28
CA LEU A 139 5.87 -3.10 -11.81
C LEU A 139 6.88 -2.99 -12.96
N PRO A 140 7.70 -1.91 -13.02
CA PRO A 140 8.79 -1.76 -13.97
C PRO A 140 9.71 -2.98 -14.04
N GLU A 141 10.17 -3.31 -15.25
CA GLU A 141 11.16 -4.37 -15.48
C GLU A 141 12.42 -4.17 -14.64
N SER A 142 12.87 -2.94 -14.44
CA SER A 142 14.03 -2.66 -13.59
C SER A 142 13.85 -3.16 -12.14
N ILE A 143 12.63 -3.13 -11.61
CA ILE A 143 12.34 -3.70 -10.28
C ILE A 143 12.45 -5.23 -10.33
N ARG A 144 12.01 -5.86 -11.42
CA ARG A 144 12.04 -7.32 -11.58
C ARG A 144 13.46 -7.86 -11.78
N ASP A 145 14.32 -7.08 -12.44
CA ASP A 145 15.65 -7.49 -12.87
C ASP A 145 16.77 -7.09 -11.90
N SER A 146 16.55 -6.06 -11.08
CA SER A 146 17.52 -5.66 -10.03
C SER A 146 17.50 -6.61 -8.83
N LYS A 147 18.33 -6.33 -7.82
CA LYS A 147 18.32 -6.99 -6.51
C LYS A 147 17.48 -6.27 -5.44
N CYS A 148 16.77 -5.19 -5.80
CA CYS A 148 15.95 -4.43 -4.86
C CYS A 148 14.96 -5.33 -4.11
N LYS A 149 14.59 -4.96 -2.88
CA LYS A 149 13.66 -5.76 -2.08
C LYS A 149 12.24 -5.24 -2.25
N VAL A 150 11.26 -6.14 -2.36
CA VAL A 150 9.84 -5.80 -2.38
C VAL A 150 9.18 -6.39 -1.14
N VAL A 151 8.56 -5.56 -0.31
CA VAL A 151 7.80 -5.99 0.86
C VAL A 151 6.33 -5.68 0.62
N TYR A 152 5.52 -6.72 0.49
CA TYR A 152 4.08 -6.60 0.31
C TYR A 152 3.33 -6.90 1.61
N ILE A 153 2.41 -6.03 2.01
CA ILE A 153 1.48 -6.30 3.12
C ILE A 153 0.05 -6.46 2.62
N CYS A 154 -0.53 -7.62 2.96
CA CYS A 154 -1.93 -7.94 2.75
C CYS A 154 -2.72 -7.79 4.06
N ARG A 155 -4.04 -7.66 3.95
CA ARG A 155 -4.96 -7.67 5.09
C ARG A 155 -6.15 -8.55 4.77
N ASN A 156 -6.87 -8.99 5.79
CA ASN A 156 -8.17 -9.61 5.65
C ASN A 156 -9.05 -8.77 4.69
N PRO A 157 -9.62 -9.41 3.65
CA PRO A 157 -10.39 -8.72 2.62
C PRO A 157 -11.58 -7.91 3.17
N LEU A 158 -12.27 -8.40 4.20
CA LEU A 158 -13.43 -7.70 4.78
C LEU A 158 -13.02 -6.46 5.57
N ASP A 159 -11.95 -6.55 6.38
CA ASP A 159 -11.42 -5.39 7.09
C ASP A 159 -10.85 -4.34 6.12
N GLN A 160 -10.29 -4.79 4.99
CA GLN A 160 -9.81 -3.91 3.93
C GLN A 160 -10.97 -3.11 3.33
N ILE A 161 -12.12 -3.73 3.01
CA ILE A 161 -13.33 -3.06 2.50
C ILE A 161 -13.75 -1.93 3.45
N VAL A 162 -13.95 -2.27 4.73
CA VAL A 162 -14.42 -1.29 5.72
C VAL A 162 -13.40 -0.18 5.91
N SER A 163 -12.11 -0.52 5.91
CA SER A 163 -11.07 0.49 6.02
C SER A 163 -10.96 1.39 4.79
N PHE A 164 -11.28 0.90 3.59
CA PHE A 164 -11.36 1.67 2.35
C PHE A 164 -12.56 2.61 2.36
N PHE A 165 -13.73 2.09 2.68
CA PHE A 165 -14.96 2.88 2.79
C PHE A 165 -14.81 4.04 3.79
N GLN A 166 -14.38 3.74 5.02
CA GLN A 166 -14.19 4.74 6.07
C GLN A 166 -13.09 5.76 5.73
N PHE A 167 -12.06 5.34 5.01
CA PHE A 167 -11.00 6.24 4.56
C PHE A 167 -11.52 7.26 3.54
N ALA A 168 -12.32 6.82 2.55
CA ALA A 168 -12.89 7.73 1.57
C ALA A 168 -13.78 8.80 2.22
N HIS A 169 -14.56 8.44 3.25
CA HIS A 169 -15.34 9.40 4.04
C HIS A 169 -14.51 10.45 4.76
N LYS A 170 -13.33 10.09 5.27
CA LYS A 170 -12.40 11.05 5.92
C LYS A 170 -11.57 11.85 4.92
N PHE A 171 -11.30 11.29 3.75
CA PHE A 171 -10.44 11.88 2.73
C PHE A 171 -11.19 12.88 1.84
N LYS A 172 -12.51 12.71 1.72
CA LYS A 172 -13.34 13.53 0.84
C LYS A 172 -13.22 15.01 1.17
N LEU A 173 -12.95 15.81 0.13
CA LEU A 173 -13.07 17.26 0.16
C LEU A 173 -14.52 17.65 -0.10
N ASP A 174 -15.00 18.73 0.52
CA ASP A 174 -16.36 19.23 0.31
C ASP A 174 -16.48 19.87 -1.09
N ASP A 175 -16.79 19.05 -2.10
CA ASP A 175 -16.86 19.41 -3.52
C ASP A 175 -18.29 19.26 -4.10
N GLY A 176 -19.29 19.01 -3.24
CA GLY A 176 -20.69 18.85 -3.62
C GLY A 176 -21.04 17.48 -4.24
N THR A 177 -20.09 16.56 -4.41
CA THR A 177 -20.39 15.17 -4.79
C THR A 177 -20.93 14.37 -3.59
N SER A 178 -21.47 13.17 -3.79
CA SER A 178 -21.83 12.23 -2.71
C SER A 178 -21.00 10.96 -2.83
N LEU A 179 -20.47 10.46 -1.72
CA LEU A 179 -19.81 9.14 -1.72
C LEU A 179 -20.85 8.07 -1.99
N LEU A 180 -20.42 6.97 -2.60
CA LEU A 180 -21.24 5.77 -2.68
C LEU A 180 -21.65 5.33 -1.27
N SER A 181 -22.85 4.75 -1.16
CA SER A 181 -23.26 4.04 0.06
C SER A 181 -22.35 2.83 0.32
N LEU A 182 -22.37 2.31 1.55
CA LEU A 182 -21.61 1.10 1.87
C LEU A 182 -22.01 -0.08 0.97
N ASP A 183 -23.29 -0.24 0.69
CA ASP A 183 -23.81 -1.32 -0.16
C ASP A 183 -23.33 -1.17 -1.61
N GLU A 184 -23.40 0.03 -2.18
CA GLU A 184 -22.88 0.29 -3.54
C GLU A 184 -21.37 0.08 -3.63
N CYS A 185 -20.62 0.57 -2.64
CA CYS A 185 -19.18 0.35 -2.54
C CYS A 185 -18.86 -1.15 -2.44
N TYR A 186 -19.58 -1.88 -1.59
CA TYR A 186 -19.41 -3.31 -1.39
C TYR A 186 -19.71 -4.11 -2.66
N GLU A 187 -20.80 -3.81 -3.37
CA GLU A 187 -21.15 -4.48 -4.63
C GLU A 187 -20.12 -4.20 -5.73
N ASN A 188 -19.59 -2.98 -5.80
CA ASN A 188 -18.48 -2.65 -6.70
C ASN A 188 -17.23 -3.48 -6.37
N ILE A 189 -16.87 -3.58 -5.09
CA ILE A 189 -15.72 -4.39 -4.65
C ILE A 189 -15.93 -5.88 -4.96
N CYS A 190 -17.14 -6.42 -4.81
CA CYS A 190 -17.47 -7.80 -5.20
C CYS A 190 -17.22 -8.04 -6.70
N ARG A 191 -17.45 -7.04 -7.55
CA ARG A 191 -17.13 -7.07 -8.98
C ARG A 191 -15.64 -6.82 -9.29
N GLY A 192 -14.82 -6.56 -8.28
CA GLY A 192 -13.41 -6.19 -8.41
C GLY A 192 -13.18 -4.70 -8.71
N VAL A 193 -14.24 -3.89 -8.75
CA VAL A 193 -14.22 -2.46 -9.10
C VAL A 193 -13.90 -1.64 -7.85
N GLN A 194 -12.62 -1.37 -7.61
CA GLN A 194 -12.14 -0.45 -6.60
C GLN A 194 -10.75 0.06 -6.97
N SER A 195 -10.30 1.18 -6.40
CA SER A 195 -8.94 1.67 -6.64
C SER A 195 -7.90 0.58 -6.37
N GLN A 196 -7.08 0.28 -7.38
CA GLN A 196 -6.07 -0.79 -7.43
C GLN A 196 -6.64 -2.22 -7.34
N GLY A 197 -7.95 -2.38 -7.47
CA GLY A 197 -8.61 -3.67 -7.61
C GLY A 197 -8.44 -4.27 -9.02
N PRO A 198 -8.82 -5.53 -9.20
CA PRO A 198 -9.47 -6.40 -8.20
C PRO A 198 -8.55 -6.84 -7.05
N PHE A 199 -9.13 -7.10 -5.87
CA PHE A 199 -8.38 -7.51 -4.67
C PHE A 199 -7.53 -8.75 -4.91
N TRP A 200 -8.14 -9.79 -5.49
CA TRP A 200 -7.51 -11.08 -5.72
C TRP A 200 -6.33 -10.98 -6.68
N ASP A 201 -6.43 -10.20 -7.77
CA ASP A 201 -5.34 -10.06 -8.74
C ASP A 201 -4.15 -9.29 -8.14
N ASN A 202 -4.43 -8.22 -7.38
CA ASN A 202 -3.40 -7.46 -6.69
C ASN A 202 -2.63 -8.36 -5.72
N VAL A 203 -3.34 -9.08 -4.84
CA VAL A 203 -2.74 -9.92 -3.81
C VAL A 203 -2.05 -11.16 -4.39
N LEU A 204 -2.67 -11.87 -5.34
CA LEU A 204 -2.11 -13.08 -5.91
C LEU A 204 -0.81 -12.84 -6.66
N GLY A 205 -0.67 -11.69 -7.33
CA GLY A 205 0.56 -11.33 -8.02
C GLY A 205 1.76 -11.32 -7.06
N TYR A 206 1.61 -10.68 -5.90
CA TYR A 206 2.66 -10.62 -4.89
C TYR A 206 2.83 -11.94 -4.13
N TRP A 207 1.73 -12.68 -3.87
CA TRP A 207 1.80 -13.99 -3.24
C TRP A 207 2.62 -14.98 -4.07
N LYS A 208 2.29 -15.13 -5.36
CA LYS A 208 3.03 -16.00 -6.29
C LYS A 208 4.50 -15.57 -6.39
N ALA A 209 4.75 -14.27 -6.54
CA ALA A 209 6.11 -13.75 -6.60
C ALA A 209 6.93 -14.05 -5.34
N SER A 210 6.30 -14.03 -4.15
CA SER A 210 6.98 -14.37 -2.90
C SER A 210 7.34 -15.85 -2.78
N LEU A 211 6.56 -16.74 -3.39
CA LEU A 211 6.87 -18.17 -3.45
C LEU A 211 7.96 -18.46 -4.50
N GLU A 212 7.91 -17.79 -5.64
CA GLU A 212 8.89 -17.98 -6.74
C GLU A 212 10.24 -17.33 -6.45
N ARG A 213 10.24 -16.19 -5.74
CA ARG A 213 11.42 -15.37 -5.48
C ARG A 213 11.44 -14.89 -4.01
N PRO A 214 11.58 -15.79 -3.04
CA PRO A 214 11.53 -15.44 -1.60
C PRO A 214 12.64 -14.47 -1.17
N ASP A 215 13.77 -14.43 -1.88
CA ASP A 215 14.84 -13.46 -1.61
C ASP A 215 14.56 -12.07 -2.18
N LYS A 216 13.51 -11.91 -3.01
CA LYS A 216 13.15 -10.67 -3.70
C LYS A 216 11.85 -10.08 -3.19
N VAL A 217 10.88 -10.93 -2.84
CA VAL A 217 9.54 -10.52 -2.44
C VAL A 217 9.17 -11.15 -1.10
N LEU A 218 8.98 -10.31 -0.09
CA LEU A 218 8.44 -10.69 1.21
C LEU A 218 6.95 -10.41 1.26
N PHE A 219 6.15 -11.43 1.54
CA PHE A 219 4.71 -11.29 1.76
C PHE A 219 4.41 -11.33 3.26
N LEU A 220 3.73 -10.31 3.75
CA LEU A 220 3.28 -10.16 5.14
C LEU A 220 1.75 -10.06 5.20
N LYS A 221 1.16 -10.54 6.29
CA LYS A 221 -0.24 -10.27 6.62
C LYS A 221 -0.33 -9.30 7.81
N TYR A 222 -1.22 -8.33 7.71
CA TYR A 222 -1.48 -7.33 8.74
C TYR A 222 -1.85 -7.98 10.07
N GLU A 223 -2.63 -9.06 10.02
CA GLU A 223 -3.08 -9.81 11.19
C GLU A 223 -1.90 -10.49 11.90
N GLU A 224 -0.99 -11.12 11.16
CA GLU A 224 0.22 -11.76 11.71
C GLU A 224 1.16 -10.72 12.34
N LEU A 225 1.31 -9.57 11.67
CA LEU A 225 2.09 -8.44 12.19
C LEU A 225 1.51 -7.87 13.50
N LYS A 226 0.17 -7.90 13.63
CA LYS A 226 -0.57 -7.51 14.83
C LYS A 226 -0.45 -8.53 15.96
N GLU A 227 -0.43 -9.81 15.62
CA GLU A 227 -0.33 -10.92 16.57
C GLU A 227 1.07 -11.00 17.19
N ASP A 228 2.12 -10.92 16.37
CA ASP A 228 3.51 -10.90 16.84
C ASP A 228 4.37 -9.93 16.02
N ILE A 229 4.45 -8.71 16.53
CA ILE A 229 5.24 -7.64 15.91
C ILE A 229 6.74 -7.88 16.00
N VAL A 230 7.23 -8.54 17.06
CA VAL A 230 8.67 -8.78 17.28
C VAL A 230 9.17 -9.78 16.24
N LEU A 231 8.48 -10.91 16.10
CA LEU A 231 8.80 -11.93 15.11
C LEU A 231 8.79 -11.36 13.69
N ASN A 232 7.77 -10.60 13.34
CA ASN A 232 7.63 -10.04 12.00
C ASN A 232 8.62 -8.89 11.73
N LEU A 233 9.01 -8.12 12.74
CA LEU A 233 10.09 -7.13 12.61
C LEU A 233 11.45 -7.79 12.36
N LYS A 234 11.77 -8.87 13.08
CA LYS A 234 12.99 -9.66 12.82
C LYS A 234 12.99 -10.22 11.40
N LYS A 235 11.86 -10.80 10.97
CA LYS A 235 11.67 -11.32 9.60
C LYS A 235 11.87 -10.23 8.54
N LEU A 236 11.32 -9.03 8.77
CA LEU A 236 11.50 -7.89 7.88
C LEU A 236 12.98 -7.46 7.81
N ALA A 237 13.63 -7.30 8.96
CA ALA A 237 15.02 -6.90 9.08
C ALA A 237 15.97 -7.88 8.37
N GLU A 238 15.79 -9.18 8.61
CA GLU A 238 16.52 -10.27 7.93
C GLU A 238 16.35 -10.17 6.41
N PHE A 239 15.11 -10.07 5.92
CA PHE A 239 14.80 -9.99 4.50
C PHE A 239 15.43 -8.78 3.80
N LEU A 240 15.47 -7.64 4.50
CA LEU A 240 16.11 -6.41 4.03
C LEU A 240 17.65 -6.47 4.07
N GLY A 241 18.25 -7.56 4.58
CA GLY A 241 19.68 -7.71 4.73
C GLY A 241 20.25 -6.87 5.88
N LEU A 242 19.40 -6.51 6.84
CA LEU A 242 19.74 -5.70 8.00
C LEU A 242 19.28 -6.40 9.28
N PRO A 243 19.69 -7.64 9.55
CA PRO A 243 19.23 -8.38 10.73
C PRO A 243 19.57 -7.64 12.03
N PHE A 244 18.75 -7.81 13.05
CA PHE A 244 19.08 -7.31 14.38
C PHE A 244 20.22 -8.14 14.98
N THR A 245 21.18 -7.47 15.59
CA THR A 245 22.27 -8.13 16.33
C THR A 245 21.78 -8.60 17.71
N ASP A 246 22.43 -9.61 18.29
CA ASP A 246 22.15 -10.07 19.66
C ASP A 246 22.15 -8.90 20.66
N LYS A 247 23.07 -7.94 20.48
CA LYS A 247 23.14 -6.73 21.28
C LYS A 247 21.91 -5.82 21.10
N GLU A 248 21.45 -5.59 19.86
CA GLU A 248 20.23 -4.81 19.60
C GLU A 248 19.00 -5.48 20.24
N GLU A 249 18.96 -6.82 20.26
CA GLU A 249 17.90 -7.57 20.95
C GLU A 249 17.98 -7.42 22.47
N GLU A 250 19.17 -7.59 23.05
CA GLU A 250 19.41 -7.40 24.49
C GLU A 250 19.10 -5.98 24.97
N GLU A 251 19.39 -4.98 24.13
CA GLU A 251 19.11 -3.55 24.40
C GLU A 251 17.65 -3.16 24.15
N GLY A 252 16.82 -4.07 23.63
CA GLY A 252 15.39 -3.84 23.40
C GLY A 252 15.07 -2.91 22.23
N VAL A 253 15.95 -2.85 21.22
CA VAL A 253 15.79 -1.97 20.05
C VAL A 253 14.53 -2.34 19.25
N ILE A 254 14.20 -3.63 19.17
CA ILE A 254 13.01 -4.11 18.46
C ILE A 254 11.73 -3.60 19.14
N GLU A 255 11.68 -3.66 20.46
CA GLU A 255 10.57 -3.18 21.28
C GLU A 255 10.45 -1.65 21.19
N GLU A 256 11.56 -0.92 21.12
CA GLU A 256 11.53 0.53 20.92
C GLU A 256 11.02 0.92 19.52
N ILE A 257 11.46 0.23 18.45
CA ILE A 257 10.94 0.42 17.09
C ILE A 257 9.44 0.08 17.04
N SER A 258 9.04 -1.04 17.65
CA SER A 258 7.64 -1.46 17.74
C SER A 258 6.79 -0.40 18.44
N ARG A 259 7.27 0.17 19.56
CA ARG A 259 6.58 1.24 20.30
C ARG A 259 6.47 2.52 19.49
N LEU A 260 7.55 2.94 18.83
CA LEU A 260 7.57 4.11 17.94
C LEU A 260 6.57 3.95 16.79
N CYS A 261 6.56 2.79 16.14
CA CYS A 261 5.70 2.50 14.99
C CYS A 261 4.29 2.04 15.38
N SER A 262 3.98 1.93 16.67
CA SER A 262 2.68 1.47 17.13
C SER A 262 1.56 2.39 16.65
N PHE A 263 0.36 1.83 16.45
CA PHE A 263 -0.80 2.59 16.01
C PHE A 263 -1.08 3.79 16.92
N ASP A 264 -1.08 3.56 18.24
CA ASP A 264 -1.38 4.60 19.22
C ASP A 264 -0.31 5.69 19.24
N ASN A 265 0.97 5.34 19.12
CA ASN A 265 2.03 6.34 19.04
C ASN A 265 1.88 7.17 17.76
N LEU A 266 1.91 6.51 16.59
CA LEU A 266 1.85 7.19 15.29
C LEU A 266 0.61 8.08 15.15
N ARG A 267 -0.57 7.59 15.54
CA ARG A 267 -1.82 8.37 15.51
C ARG A 267 -1.75 9.62 16.39
N ASN A 268 -0.99 9.57 17.49
CA ASN A 268 -0.96 10.65 18.47
C ASN A 268 0.13 11.70 18.25
N LEU A 269 1.07 11.46 17.33
CA LEU A 269 2.08 12.44 16.93
C LEU A 269 1.42 13.66 16.26
N GLU A 270 1.97 14.84 16.55
CA GLU A 270 1.43 16.12 16.09
C GLU A 270 1.33 16.18 14.56
N VAL A 271 2.37 15.72 13.86
CA VAL A 271 2.41 15.64 12.39
C VAL A 271 1.28 14.77 11.80
N ASN A 272 0.81 13.77 12.54
CA ASN A 272 -0.25 12.87 12.07
C ASN A 272 -1.64 13.32 12.50
N LYS A 273 -1.77 14.08 13.60
CA LYS A 273 -3.03 14.68 14.02
C LYS A 273 -3.42 15.86 13.13
N ASN A 274 -2.46 16.77 12.92
CA ASN A 274 -2.72 18.09 12.36
C ASN A 274 -1.98 18.36 11.04
N GLY A 275 -1.08 17.47 10.61
CA GLY A 275 -0.41 17.59 9.32
C GLY A 275 -1.30 17.22 8.14
N VAL A 276 -0.87 17.64 6.96
CA VAL A 276 -1.53 17.41 5.68
C VAL A 276 -0.53 16.91 4.65
N ARG A 277 -1.00 16.07 3.72
CA ARG A 277 -0.21 15.59 2.58
C ARG A 277 0.15 16.77 1.66
N PRO A 278 1.43 17.03 1.36
CA PRO A 278 1.83 18.20 0.55
C PRO A 278 1.18 18.30 -0.83
N LEU A 279 0.91 17.17 -1.50
CA LEU A 279 0.36 17.17 -2.86
C LEU A 279 -1.17 17.08 -2.91
N SER A 280 -1.79 16.31 -2.02
CA SER A 280 -3.24 16.09 -2.06
C SER A 280 -4.02 16.98 -1.09
N GLY A 281 -3.34 17.68 -0.17
CA GLY A 281 -3.97 18.45 0.91
C GLY A 281 -4.71 17.59 1.93
N ALA A 282 -4.67 16.27 1.79
CA ALA A 282 -5.44 15.37 2.62
C ALA A 282 -4.88 15.31 4.05
N PRO A 283 -5.74 15.31 5.08
CA PRO A 283 -5.30 15.29 6.46
C PRO A 283 -4.60 13.96 6.78
N ASN A 284 -3.44 14.03 7.42
CA ASN A 284 -2.70 12.83 7.84
C ASN A 284 -3.53 11.97 8.81
N SER A 285 -4.44 12.57 9.55
CA SER A 285 -5.35 11.88 10.48
C SER A 285 -6.32 10.94 9.77
N ALA A 286 -6.55 11.09 8.45
CA ALA A 286 -7.37 10.16 7.67
C ALA A 286 -6.75 8.75 7.59
N PHE A 287 -5.42 8.63 7.73
CA PHE A 287 -4.73 7.33 7.70
C PHE A 287 -4.89 6.53 9.00
N PHE A 288 -5.34 7.18 10.08
CA PHE A 288 -5.50 6.55 11.41
C PHE A 288 -6.97 6.48 11.80
N ARG A 289 -7.48 5.25 12.04
CA ARG A 289 -8.89 5.01 12.41
C ARG A 289 -9.02 4.23 13.71
N LYS A 290 -8.93 2.90 13.64
CA LYS A 290 -8.97 1.99 14.81
C LYS A 290 -7.74 1.11 14.92
N GLY A 291 -7.18 0.68 13.77
CA GLY A 291 -6.03 -0.22 13.76
C GLY A 291 -6.35 -1.64 14.21
N GLU A 292 -7.63 -2.06 14.23
CA GLU A 292 -8.07 -3.36 14.75
C GLU A 292 -8.22 -4.43 13.65
N VAL A 293 -8.28 -5.69 14.07
CA VAL A 293 -8.63 -6.85 13.24
C VAL A 293 -10.06 -7.26 13.58
N GLY A 294 -10.88 -7.58 12.58
CA GLY A 294 -12.25 -8.03 12.75
C GLY A 294 -13.29 -6.93 12.93
N ASP A 295 -12.93 -5.67 12.67
CA ASP A 295 -13.87 -4.54 12.77
C ASP A 295 -14.91 -4.56 11.64
N TRP A 296 -14.68 -5.36 10.60
CA TRP A 296 -15.66 -5.60 9.53
C TRP A 296 -17.03 -6.07 10.05
N ALA A 297 -17.07 -6.81 11.16
CA ALA A 297 -18.29 -7.34 11.76
C ALA A 297 -19.24 -6.23 12.27
N ASN A 298 -18.73 -5.01 12.49
CA ASN A 298 -19.52 -3.85 12.89
C ASN A 298 -20.21 -3.14 11.72
N TYR A 299 -19.89 -3.51 10.47
CA TYR A 299 -20.35 -2.79 9.28
C TYR A 299 -20.97 -3.71 8.22
N LEU A 300 -20.46 -4.93 8.06
CA LEU A 300 -20.93 -5.87 7.05
C LEU A 300 -21.84 -6.90 7.71
N SER A 301 -22.97 -7.18 7.07
CA SER A 301 -23.84 -8.27 7.52
C SER A 301 -23.16 -9.63 7.33
N PRO A 302 -23.55 -10.68 8.07
CA PRO A 302 -23.03 -12.03 7.86
C PRO A 302 -23.16 -12.51 6.40
N SER A 303 -24.25 -12.16 5.73
CA SER A 303 -24.47 -12.51 4.31
C SER A 303 -23.51 -11.80 3.34
N MET A 304 -23.13 -10.55 3.63
CA MET A 304 -22.11 -9.83 2.86
C MET A 304 -20.74 -10.45 3.12
N ALA A 305 -20.40 -10.73 4.38
CA ALA A 305 -19.14 -11.38 4.72
C ALA A 305 -18.99 -12.73 4.00
N GLU A 306 -20.01 -13.59 4.06
CA GLU A 306 -20.04 -14.89 3.38
C GLU A 306 -19.93 -14.75 1.86
N LYS A 307 -20.73 -13.88 1.24
CA LYS A 307 -20.69 -13.64 -0.22
C LYS A 307 -19.29 -13.24 -0.68
N PHE A 308 -18.66 -12.26 -0.02
CA PHE A 308 -17.35 -11.79 -0.46
C PHE A 308 -16.24 -12.80 -0.18
N PHE A 309 -16.29 -13.51 0.95
CA PHE A 309 -15.33 -14.59 1.20
C PHE A 309 -15.43 -15.70 0.17
N ASN A 310 -16.64 -16.14 -0.21
CA ASN A 310 -16.80 -17.15 -1.26
C ASN A 310 -16.17 -16.69 -2.59
N ILE A 311 -16.34 -15.41 -2.96
CA ILE A 311 -15.68 -14.83 -4.14
C ILE A 311 -14.16 -14.90 -4.00
N VAL A 312 -13.62 -14.48 -2.85
CA VAL A 312 -12.17 -14.48 -2.62
C VAL A 312 -11.62 -15.91 -2.61
N GLU A 313 -12.25 -16.86 -1.93
CA GLU A 313 -11.83 -18.26 -1.91
C GLU A 313 -11.82 -18.89 -3.30
N GLU A 314 -12.86 -18.65 -4.12
CA GLU A 314 -12.91 -19.10 -5.51
C GLU A 314 -11.75 -18.52 -6.32
N LYS A 315 -11.48 -17.22 -6.18
CA LYS A 315 -10.41 -16.53 -6.94
C LYS A 315 -9.01 -16.93 -6.47
N LEU A 316 -8.85 -17.30 -5.20
CA LEU A 316 -7.57 -17.74 -4.64
C LEU A 316 -7.37 -19.26 -4.68
N ALA A 317 -8.35 -20.01 -5.21
CA ALA A 317 -8.31 -21.47 -5.25
C ALA A 317 -7.01 -21.98 -5.89
N GLY A 318 -6.37 -22.96 -5.22
CA GLY A 318 -5.11 -23.56 -5.68
C GLY A 318 -3.85 -22.71 -5.44
N SER A 319 -3.96 -21.49 -4.91
CA SER A 319 -2.79 -20.64 -4.62
C SER A 319 -2.10 -20.97 -3.29
N GLY A 320 -2.81 -21.63 -2.36
CA GLY A 320 -2.35 -21.83 -0.98
C GLY A 320 -2.51 -20.60 -0.07
N LEU A 321 -2.95 -19.46 -0.60
CA LEU A 321 -3.28 -18.27 0.21
C LEU A 321 -4.70 -18.36 0.77
N SER A 322 -4.83 -18.21 2.09
CA SER A 322 -6.11 -18.17 2.78
C SER A 322 -6.17 -17.06 3.84
N PHE A 323 -7.40 -16.71 4.22
CA PHE A 323 -7.72 -15.72 5.24
C PHE A 323 -8.63 -16.33 6.31
N LYS A 324 -8.41 -15.96 7.58
CA LYS A 324 -9.29 -16.40 8.67
C LYS A 324 -10.65 -15.68 8.55
N THR A 325 -11.73 -16.45 8.65
CA THR A 325 -13.12 -15.96 8.55
C THR A 325 -13.74 -15.65 9.92
N SER A 326 -13.22 -16.21 11.00
CA SER A 326 -13.75 -16.07 12.35
C SER A 326 -13.07 -14.95 13.15
N GLN A 327 -13.85 -14.23 13.97
CA GLN A 327 -13.36 -13.69 15.23
C GLN A 327 -13.18 -14.87 16.20
N GLU A 328 -12.17 -15.70 15.98
CA GLU A 328 -11.70 -16.53 17.09
C GLU A 328 -10.98 -15.58 18.03
N SER A 329 -11.68 -15.20 19.09
CA SER A 329 -11.11 -14.55 20.26
C SER A 329 -9.90 -15.36 20.71
N ALA A 330 -8.71 -14.76 20.55
CA ALA A 330 -7.51 -15.20 21.23
C ALA A 330 -7.67 -15.06 22.75
#